data_AF-A0ABD1E4P5-F1
#
_entry.id   AF-A0ABD1E4P5-F1
#
_cell.length_a   1.000
_cell.length_b   1.000
_cell.length_c   1.000
_cell.angle_alpha   90.00
_cell.angle_beta   90.00
_cell.angle_gamma   90.00
#
_symmetry.space_group_name_H-M   'P 1'
#
loop_
_entity.id
_entity.type
_entity.pdbx_description
1 polymer ?
#
loop_
_entity_poly.entity_id
_entity_poly.type
_entity_poly.pdbx_seq_one_letter_code
_entity_poly.pdbx_strand_id
1 'polypeptide(L)'
;MYDEVRLVYLDLLKTYMDRDYINKTLIQDINPSNKENFLRPENMYRGSKVAMQLQLPEIRNNVNLKNDSFERCTQFIVTSCIEIKKRFNFDDTTLQKISALKPSKAMNGSFRRTCLKTIINDYQNIDDDWRKLPDYELPSHINTSDDIDVFWHNLYHSDNDGQTYYRFKNLAKFALDAISLPHSNAECERIFSTVNLIKTKTRNKLVTPTVNGLLLASQRINKNWLIIYRENSVKMDILIGIISNSMELNKKKIK
;
A
#
# COMPACT_ATOMS: atom_id res chain seq x y z
N MET A 1 -1.40 3.64 2.95
CA MET A 1 -1.20 2.89 1.68
C MET A 1 -2.12 3.37 0.55
N TYR A 2 -3.46 3.32 0.65
CA TYR A 2 -4.35 3.80 -0.43
C TYR A 2 -4.03 5.24 -0.86
N ASP A 3 -3.93 6.16 0.11
CA ASP A 3 -3.58 7.56 -0.15
C ASP A 3 -2.22 7.70 -0.86
N GLU A 4 -1.21 6.91 -0.46
CA GLU A 4 0.13 6.94 -1.06
C GLU A 4 0.11 6.48 -2.52
N VAL A 5 -0.50 5.32 -2.80
CA VAL A 5 -0.61 4.79 -4.17
C VAL A 5 -1.42 5.74 -5.04
N ARG A 6 -2.49 6.31 -4.50
CA ARG A 6 -3.29 7.34 -5.17
C ARG A 6 -2.46 8.58 -5.51
N LEU A 7 -1.65 9.09 -4.59
CA LEU A 7 -0.80 10.26 -4.81
C LEU A 7 0.23 9.97 -5.91
N VAL A 8 0.95 8.85 -5.80
CA VAL A 8 1.94 8.43 -6.81
C VAL A 8 1.28 8.27 -8.18
N TYR A 9 0.12 7.63 -8.25
CA TYR A 9 -0.61 7.45 -9.51
C TYR A 9 -1.03 8.80 -10.13
N LEU A 10 -1.59 9.71 -9.34
CA LEU A 10 -1.98 11.04 -9.82
C LEU A 10 -0.77 11.87 -10.26
N ASP A 11 0.35 11.78 -9.54
CA ASP A 11 1.56 12.49 -9.91
C ASP A 11 2.14 11.99 -11.23
N LEU A 12 2.13 10.67 -11.46
CA LEU A 12 2.50 10.09 -12.75
C LEU A 12 1.58 10.58 -13.88
N LEU A 13 0.25 10.57 -13.67
CA LEU A 13 -0.71 11.05 -14.68
C LEU A 13 -0.49 12.53 -15.02
N LYS A 14 -0.27 13.38 -14.02
CA LYS A 14 -0.02 14.83 -14.21
C LYS A 14 1.26 15.14 -14.99
N THR A 15 2.16 14.17 -15.18
CA THR A 15 3.37 14.39 -15.99
C THR A 15 3.08 14.46 -17.49
N TYR A 16 2.01 13.81 -17.97
CA TYR A 16 1.73 13.68 -19.41
C TYR A 16 0.27 13.92 -19.81
N MET A 17 -0.69 13.90 -18.88
CA MET A 17 -2.10 14.15 -19.15
C MET A 17 -2.54 15.54 -18.69
N ASP A 18 -3.62 16.03 -19.30
CA ASP A 18 -4.26 17.30 -18.96
C ASP A 18 -4.77 17.31 -17.50
N ARG A 19 -4.49 18.40 -16.78
CA ARG A 19 -4.84 18.54 -15.37
C ARG A 19 -6.34 18.73 -15.15
N ASP A 20 -7.03 19.40 -16.05
CA ASP A 20 -8.48 19.61 -15.94
C ASP A 20 -9.20 18.28 -16.14
N TYR A 21 -8.73 17.45 -17.07
CA TYR A 21 -9.25 16.09 -17.24
C TYR A 21 -9.05 15.24 -15.98
N ILE A 22 -7.84 15.24 -15.39
CA ILE A 22 -7.55 14.48 -14.16
C ILE A 22 -8.42 14.96 -12.99
N ASN A 23 -8.63 16.28 -12.85
CA ASN A 23 -9.38 16.84 -11.73
C ASN A 23 -10.90 16.62 -11.85
N LYS A 24 -11.43 16.54 -13.08
CA LYS A 24 -12.87 16.33 -13.34
C LYS A 24 -13.28 14.86 -13.33
N THR A 25 -12.35 13.96 -13.60
CA THR A 25 -12.64 12.53 -13.77
C THR A 25 -12.37 11.77 -12.46
N LEU A 26 -13.23 10.82 -12.11
CA LEU A 26 -12.95 9.91 -10.99
C LEU A 26 -11.71 9.07 -11.30
N ILE A 27 -10.86 8.85 -10.29
CA ILE A 27 -9.56 8.17 -10.46
C ILE A 27 -9.68 6.79 -11.12
N GLN A 28 -10.79 6.09 -10.85
CA GLN A 28 -11.13 4.79 -11.43
C GLN A 28 -11.43 4.85 -12.93
N ASP A 29 -11.98 5.95 -13.41
CA ASP A 29 -12.44 6.12 -14.80
C ASP A 29 -11.35 6.71 -15.70
N ILE A 30 -10.25 7.20 -15.11
CA ILE A 30 -9.12 7.72 -15.86
C ILE A 30 -8.52 6.60 -16.73
N ASN A 31 -8.56 6.78 -18.05
CA ASN A 31 -7.87 5.95 -19.00
C ASN A 31 -6.47 6.52 -19.31
N PRO A 32 -5.38 5.93 -18.77
CA PRO A 32 -4.01 6.42 -18.98
C PRO A 32 -3.52 6.31 -20.44
N SER A 33 -4.20 5.51 -21.28
CA SER A 33 -3.83 5.32 -22.69
C SER A 33 -4.55 6.27 -23.64
N ASN A 34 -5.50 7.08 -23.15
CA ASN A 34 -6.27 7.97 -24.02
C ASN A 34 -5.44 9.19 -24.45
N LYS A 35 -4.91 9.12 -25.68
CA LYS A 35 -4.06 10.15 -26.29
C LYS A 35 -4.77 11.50 -26.48
N GLU A 36 -6.10 11.54 -26.52
CA GLU A 36 -6.85 12.80 -26.66
C GLU A 36 -6.63 13.75 -25.48
N ASN A 37 -6.39 13.18 -24.29
CA ASN A 37 -6.16 13.94 -23.06
C ASN A 37 -4.67 14.12 -22.77
N PHE A 38 -3.78 13.81 -23.72
CA PHE A 38 -2.35 13.98 -23.53
C PHE A 38 -1.97 15.44 -23.76
N LEU A 39 -1.06 15.93 -22.93
CA LEU A 39 -0.40 17.20 -23.17
C LEU A 39 0.41 17.13 -24.46
N ARG A 40 0.66 18.28 -25.07
CA ARG A 40 1.64 18.36 -26.16
C ARG A 40 3.02 17.94 -25.64
N PRO A 41 3.87 17.30 -26.45
CA PRO A 41 5.18 16.80 -26.01
C PRO A 41 6.04 17.86 -25.30
N GLU A 42 5.93 19.12 -25.70
CA GLU A 42 6.68 20.26 -25.15
C GLU A 42 6.24 20.62 -23.72
N ASN A 43 4.98 20.32 -23.38
CA ASN A 43 4.38 20.64 -22.09
C ASN A 43 4.46 19.48 -21.08
N MET A 44 4.93 18.30 -21.52
CA MET A 44 5.07 17.14 -20.64
C MET A 44 6.25 17.30 -19.69
N TYR A 45 6.05 16.99 -18.41
CA TYR A 45 7.12 17.02 -17.41
C TYR A 45 7.96 15.74 -17.48
N ARG A 46 9.26 15.88 -17.72
CA ARG A 46 10.22 14.76 -17.89
C ARG A 46 11.32 14.73 -16.82
N GLY A 47 11.25 15.61 -15.84
CA GLY A 47 12.31 15.83 -14.86
C GLY A 47 13.40 16.78 -15.34
N SER A 48 14.05 17.46 -14.40
CA SER A 48 15.04 18.51 -14.67
C SER A 48 16.26 17.99 -15.44
N LYS A 49 16.77 16.80 -15.08
CA LYS A 49 17.93 16.20 -15.75
C LYS A 49 17.68 15.88 -17.22
N VAL A 50 16.51 15.32 -17.54
CA VAL A 50 16.14 15.03 -18.93
C VAL A 50 15.96 16.33 -19.71
N ALA A 51 15.32 17.34 -19.11
CA ALA A 51 15.18 18.65 -19.74
C ALA A 51 16.54 19.30 -20.05
N MET A 52 17.54 19.18 -19.17
CA MET A 52 18.91 19.65 -19.42
C MET A 52 19.58 18.86 -20.56
N GLN A 53 19.46 17.54 -20.56
CA GLN A 53 20.05 16.68 -21.61
C GLN A 53 19.49 17.03 -23.00
N LEU A 54 18.20 17.34 -23.07
CA LEU A 54 17.52 17.72 -24.32
C LEU A 54 17.97 19.08 -24.90
N GLN A 55 18.67 19.90 -24.11
CA GLN A 55 19.25 21.16 -24.59
C GLN A 55 20.63 20.99 -25.23
N LEU A 56 21.27 19.82 -25.08
CA LEU A 56 22.57 19.54 -25.70
C LEU A 56 22.45 19.62 -27.23
N PRO A 57 23.40 20.27 -27.92
CA PRO A 57 23.32 20.51 -29.37
C PRO A 57 23.23 19.21 -30.18
N GLU A 58 23.85 18.14 -29.70
CA GLU A 58 23.81 16.79 -30.28
C GLU A 58 22.38 16.21 -30.36
N ILE A 59 21.57 16.47 -29.32
CA ILE A 59 20.21 15.95 -29.19
C ILE A 59 19.21 16.95 -29.77
N ARG A 60 19.44 18.25 -29.56
CA ARG A 60 18.59 19.34 -30.06
C ARG A 60 18.51 19.34 -31.59
N ASN A 61 19.63 19.06 -32.27
CA ASN A 61 19.70 19.08 -33.73
C ASN A 61 19.13 17.78 -34.36
N ASN A 62 18.99 16.71 -33.58
CA ASN A 62 18.48 15.43 -34.06
C ASN A 62 17.02 15.23 -33.65
N VAL A 63 16.11 15.77 -34.48
CA VAL A 63 14.65 15.75 -34.23
C VAL A 63 14.12 14.32 -34.06
N ASN A 64 14.67 13.34 -34.79
CA ASN A 64 14.23 11.94 -34.70
C ASN A 64 14.60 11.32 -33.36
N LEU A 65 15.84 11.49 -32.90
CA LEU A 65 16.27 10.99 -31.58
C LEU A 65 15.48 11.64 -30.45
N LYS A 66 15.19 12.94 -30.59
CA LYS A 66 14.34 13.67 -29.65
C LYS A 66 12.94 13.04 -29.61
N ASN A 67 12.26 12.92 -30.75
CA ASN A 67 10.89 12.39 -30.78
C ASN A 67 10.80 10.94 -30.28
N ASP A 68 11.73 10.06 -30.69
CA ASP A 68 11.77 8.66 -30.21
C ASP A 68 11.99 8.58 -28.69
N SER A 69 12.89 9.41 -28.14
CA SER A 69 13.11 9.48 -26.69
C SER A 69 11.84 9.95 -25.95
N PHE A 70 11.14 10.95 -26.51
CA PHE A 70 9.89 11.46 -25.93
C PHE A 70 8.79 10.41 -25.94
N GLU A 71 8.65 9.68 -27.04
CA GLU A 71 7.66 8.62 -27.18
C GLU A 71 7.94 7.48 -26.19
N ARG A 72 9.19 7.01 -26.11
CA ARG A 72 9.60 5.96 -25.17
C ARG A 72 9.38 6.33 -23.71
N CYS A 73 9.76 7.55 -23.31
CA CYS A 73 9.52 8.02 -21.94
C CYS A 73 8.03 8.11 -21.62
N THR A 74 7.21 8.59 -22.56
CA THR A 74 5.75 8.62 -22.39
C THR A 74 5.20 7.21 -22.26
N GLN A 75 5.59 6.32 -23.16
CA GLN A 75 5.13 4.94 -23.18
C GLN A 75 5.48 4.21 -21.88
N PHE A 76 6.67 4.47 -21.31
CA PHE A 76 7.06 3.93 -20.01
C PHE A 76 6.14 4.40 -18.87
N ILE A 77 5.83 5.71 -18.81
CA ILE A 77 4.95 6.27 -17.78
C ILE A 77 3.51 5.75 -17.95
N VAL A 78 3.00 5.72 -19.19
CA VAL A 78 1.69 5.15 -19.54
C VAL A 78 1.60 3.68 -19.11
N THR A 79 2.60 2.88 -19.47
CA THR A 79 2.65 1.45 -19.10
C THR A 79 2.68 1.27 -17.58
N SER A 80 3.42 2.12 -16.86
CA SER A 80 3.45 2.12 -15.40
C SER A 80 2.07 2.44 -14.80
N CYS A 81 1.34 3.42 -15.35
CA CYS A 81 -0.02 3.75 -14.92
C CYS A 81 -1.00 2.58 -15.18
N ILE A 82 -0.88 1.90 -16.33
CA ILE A 82 -1.70 0.71 -16.65
C ILE A 82 -1.43 -0.41 -15.65
N GLU A 83 -0.17 -0.71 -15.38
CA GLU A 83 0.20 -1.78 -14.44
C GLU A 83 -0.21 -1.45 -12.99
N ILE A 84 -0.13 -0.18 -12.57
CA ILE A 84 -0.68 0.25 -11.28
C ILE A 84 -2.18 0.00 -11.23
N LYS A 85 -2.95 0.46 -12.24
CA LYS A 85 -4.41 0.27 -12.28
C LYS A 85 -4.83 -1.20 -12.35
N LYS A 86 -4.02 -2.05 -12.97
CA LYS A 86 -4.24 -3.51 -13.03
C LYS A 86 -4.01 -4.20 -11.69
N ARG A 87 -3.03 -3.74 -10.91
CA ARG A 87 -2.62 -4.36 -9.64
C ARG A 87 -3.29 -3.74 -8.42
N PHE A 88 -3.77 -2.51 -8.53
CA PHE A 88 -4.40 -1.76 -7.46
C PHE A 88 -5.85 -1.42 -7.82
N ASN A 89 -6.79 -1.96 -7.07
CA ASN A 89 -8.21 -1.69 -7.26
C ASN A 89 -8.59 -0.35 -6.61
N PHE A 90 -8.72 0.70 -7.41
CA PHE A 90 -9.17 2.01 -6.92
C PHE A 90 -10.66 2.04 -6.52
N ASP A 91 -11.47 1.09 -7.01
CA ASP A 91 -12.89 0.96 -6.65
C ASP A 91 -13.09 0.28 -5.28
N ASP A 92 -12.03 -0.26 -4.67
CA ASP A 92 -12.14 -0.97 -3.40
C ASP A 92 -12.49 -0.01 -2.26
N THR A 93 -13.78 0.00 -1.91
CA THR A 93 -14.33 0.82 -0.83
C THR A 93 -13.71 0.48 0.53
N THR A 94 -13.13 -0.71 0.71
CA THR A 94 -12.50 -1.17 1.95
C THR A 94 -11.19 -0.41 2.19
N LEU A 95 -10.31 -0.37 1.17
CA LEU A 95 -9.03 0.34 1.25
C LEU A 95 -9.21 1.85 1.43
N GLN A 96 -10.25 2.41 0.81
CA GLN A 96 -10.63 3.80 1.02
C GLN A 96 -11.06 4.06 2.47
N LYS A 97 -11.87 3.17 3.06
CA LYS A 97 -12.33 3.26 4.45
C LYS A 97 -11.20 3.07 5.46
N ILE A 98 -10.22 2.22 5.18
CA ILE A 98 -9.02 2.05 6.04
C ILE A 98 -8.24 3.37 6.16
N SER A 99 -8.30 4.27 5.17
CA SER A 99 -7.70 5.60 5.29
C SER A 99 -8.30 6.45 6.41
N ALA A 100 -9.51 6.12 6.89
CA ALA A 100 -10.15 6.76 8.04
C ALA A 100 -9.46 6.44 9.37
N LEU A 101 -8.74 5.32 9.46
CA LEU A 101 -7.99 4.91 10.65
C LEU A 101 -6.75 5.80 10.90
N LYS A 102 -6.40 6.71 9.99
CA LYS A 102 -5.34 7.69 10.23
C LYS A 102 -5.69 8.54 11.47
N PRO A 103 -4.76 8.80 12.41
CA PRO A 103 -5.08 9.49 13.67
C PRO A 103 -5.71 10.87 13.44
N SER A 104 -5.19 11.62 12.47
CA SER A 104 -5.71 12.93 12.05
C SER A 104 -7.16 12.89 11.53
N LYS A 105 -7.57 11.79 10.90
CA LYS A 105 -8.96 11.61 10.42
C LYS A 105 -9.86 10.99 11.50
N ALA A 106 -9.34 10.05 12.28
CA ALA A 106 -10.06 9.38 13.36
C ALA A 106 -10.48 10.35 14.47
N MET A 107 -9.64 11.35 14.79
CA MET A 107 -9.95 12.38 15.79
C MET A 107 -10.81 13.53 15.23
N ASN A 108 -11.01 13.62 13.91
CA ASN A 108 -11.84 14.67 13.33
C ASN A 108 -13.31 14.23 13.32
N GLY A 109 -14.17 14.97 14.05
CA GLY A 109 -15.59 14.67 14.18
C GLY A 109 -16.38 14.54 12.86
N SER A 110 -15.83 15.03 11.74
CA SER A 110 -16.45 14.88 10.42
C SER A 110 -16.52 13.41 9.94
N PHE A 111 -15.60 12.54 10.39
CA PHE A 111 -15.54 11.13 9.99
C PHE A 111 -16.42 10.20 10.84
N ARG A 112 -17.18 10.74 11.81
CA ARG A 112 -18.14 10.01 12.66
C ARG A 112 -19.16 9.18 11.87
N ARG A 113 -19.45 9.56 10.61
CA ARG A 113 -20.50 8.97 9.77
C ARG A 113 -20.03 7.85 8.84
N THR A 114 -18.72 7.71 8.60
CA THR A 114 -18.17 6.69 7.70
C THR A 114 -18.09 5.37 8.46
N CYS A 115 -19.24 4.74 8.61
CA CYS A 115 -19.42 3.55 9.41
C CYS A 115 -18.43 2.44 9.01
N LEU A 116 -17.65 1.95 10.00
CA LEU A 116 -16.92 0.68 9.92
C LEU A 116 -17.86 -0.54 9.70
N LYS A 117 -19.18 -0.32 9.70
CA LYS A 117 -20.25 -1.30 9.45
C LYS A 117 -20.06 -2.15 8.20
N THR A 118 -19.36 -1.68 7.16
CA THR A 118 -19.11 -2.52 5.97
C THR A 118 -17.98 -3.53 6.18
N ILE A 119 -17.09 -3.30 7.15
CA ILE A 119 -15.93 -4.15 7.43
C ILE A 119 -16.27 -5.17 8.53
N ILE A 120 -17.27 -4.87 9.37
CA ILE A 120 -17.57 -5.64 10.57
C ILE A 120 -19.07 -5.90 10.68
N ASN A 121 -19.49 -7.17 10.54
CA ASN A 121 -20.79 -7.63 11.02
C ASN A 121 -20.68 -7.87 12.54
N ASP A 122 -21.58 -7.26 13.33
CA ASP A 122 -21.80 -7.51 14.76
C ASP A 122 -20.74 -7.05 15.78
N TYR A 123 -20.25 -5.81 15.70
CA TYR A 123 -19.48 -5.21 16.81
C TYR A 123 -19.97 -3.81 17.17
N GLN A 124 -21.15 -3.72 17.78
CA GLN A 124 -21.71 -2.48 18.35
C GLN A 124 -20.71 -1.77 19.27
N ASN A 125 -19.93 -2.53 20.05
CA ASN A 125 -18.92 -1.99 20.95
C ASN A 125 -17.82 -1.19 20.21
N ILE A 126 -17.39 -1.66 19.03
CA ILE A 126 -16.38 -0.96 18.22
C ILE A 126 -16.97 0.33 17.62
N ASP A 127 -18.23 0.29 17.19
CA ASP A 127 -18.93 1.48 16.67
C ASP A 127 -19.14 2.53 17.77
N ASP A 128 -19.50 2.10 18.98
CA ASP A 128 -19.66 2.98 20.14
C ASP A 128 -18.32 3.59 20.57
N ASP A 129 -17.25 2.80 20.58
CA ASP A 129 -15.88 3.24 20.86
C ASP A 129 -15.41 4.25 19.79
N TRP A 130 -15.66 3.97 18.51
CA TRP A 130 -15.32 4.87 17.40
C TRP A 130 -16.01 6.23 17.50
N ARG A 131 -17.28 6.26 17.93
CA ARG A 131 -18.04 7.50 18.10
C ARG A 131 -17.54 8.35 19.27
N LYS A 132 -17.03 7.72 20.33
CA LYS A 132 -16.53 8.39 21.54
C LYS A 132 -15.08 8.88 21.40
N LEU A 133 -14.32 8.35 20.44
CA LEU A 133 -12.90 8.65 20.25
C LEU A 133 -12.61 10.15 20.03
N PRO A 134 -13.36 10.92 19.19
CA PRO A 134 -13.07 12.34 18.98
C PRO A 134 -13.34 13.23 20.20
N ASP A 135 -14.21 12.79 21.10
CA ASP A 135 -14.57 13.51 22.32
C ASP A 135 -13.65 13.14 23.50
N TYR A 136 -12.67 12.26 23.27
CA TYR A 136 -11.70 11.82 24.27
C TYR A 136 -10.45 12.72 24.26
N GLU A 137 -10.10 13.24 25.42
CA GLU A 137 -8.83 13.94 25.62
C GLU A 137 -7.69 12.92 25.58
N LEU A 138 -6.88 12.99 24.51
CA LEU A 138 -5.72 12.13 24.36
C LEU A 138 -4.70 12.41 25.46
N PRO A 139 -4.13 11.37 26.09
CA PRO A 139 -3.00 11.53 26.98
C PRO A 139 -1.84 12.24 26.28
N SER A 140 -1.03 12.98 27.04
CA SER A 140 0.14 13.74 26.53
C SER A 140 1.19 12.90 25.79
N HIS A 141 1.15 11.57 25.92
CA HIS A 141 2.03 10.63 25.21
C HIS A 141 1.50 10.15 23.85
N ILE A 142 0.28 10.53 23.45
CA ILE A 142 -0.32 10.14 22.17
C ILE A 142 -0.46 11.38 21.28
N ASN A 143 0.23 11.39 20.13
CA ASN A 143 0.11 12.49 19.18
C ASN A 143 -0.67 12.04 17.94
N THR A 144 -1.54 12.91 17.44
CA THR A 144 -2.23 12.71 16.16
C THR A 144 -1.32 12.77 14.93
N SER A 145 -0.05 13.16 15.15
CA SER A 145 0.99 13.21 14.12
C SER A 145 1.85 11.94 14.07
N ASP A 146 1.64 11.00 15.01
CA ASP A 146 2.38 9.74 15.03
C ASP A 146 1.95 8.82 13.88
N ASP A 147 2.83 7.86 13.55
CA ASP A 147 2.50 6.82 12.59
C ASP A 147 1.27 6.03 13.04
N ILE A 148 0.48 5.57 12.07
CA ILE A 148 -0.84 4.98 12.31
C ILE A 148 -0.77 3.77 13.27
N ASP A 149 0.23 2.93 13.12
CA ASP A 149 0.50 1.77 13.96
C ASP A 149 0.93 2.16 15.37
N VAL A 150 1.79 3.17 15.51
CA VAL A 150 2.25 3.69 16.81
C VAL A 150 1.08 4.30 17.58
N PHE A 151 0.24 5.10 16.92
CA PHE A 151 -0.94 5.69 17.54
C PHE A 151 -1.90 4.63 18.10
N TRP A 152 -2.28 3.64 17.29
CA TRP A 152 -3.19 2.59 17.74
C TRP A 152 -2.55 1.65 18.77
N HIS A 153 -1.24 1.43 18.69
CA HIS A 153 -0.50 0.69 19.71
C HIS A 153 -0.50 1.41 21.06
N ASN A 154 -0.27 2.72 21.06
CA ASN A 154 -0.29 3.53 22.27
C ASN A 154 -1.70 3.61 22.86
N LEU A 155 -2.73 3.74 22.02
CA LEU A 155 -4.13 3.71 22.45
C LEU A 155 -4.56 2.34 22.99
N TYR A 156 -3.95 1.25 22.51
CA TYR A 156 -4.18 -0.10 23.04
C TYR A 156 -3.57 -0.27 24.45
N HIS A 157 -2.41 0.36 24.71
CA HIS A 157 -1.66 0.24 25.95
C HIS A 157 -1.86 1.41 26.93
N SER A 158 -2.61 2.45 26.56
CA SER A 158 -2.88 3.59 27.43
C SER A 158 -3.78 3.13 28.59
N ASP A 159 -3.16 2.85 29.73
CA ASP A 159 -3.83 2.71 31.02
C ASP A 159 -4.18 4.10 31.52
N ASN A 160 -5.43 4.30 31.94
CA ASN A 160 -5.76 5.47 32.75
C ASN A 160 -5.48 5.11 34.20
N ASP A 161 -4.56 5.84 34.84
CA ASP A 161 -4.22 5.79 36.25
C ASP A 161 -5.47 5.58 37.15
N GLY A 162 -5.80 4.31 37.42
CA GLY A 162 -6.83 3.92 38.38
C GLY A 162 -8.25 3.63 37.86
N GLN A 163 -8.54 3.57 36.56
CA GLN A 163 -9.83 3.03 36.06
C GLN A 163 -9.62 1.70 35.32
N THR A 164 -10.29 0.66 35.83
CA THR A 164 -10.17 -0.78 35.48
C THR A 164 -10.58 -1.16 34.04
N TYR A 165 -10.74 -0.20 33.12
CA TYR A 165 -11.24 -0.47 31.77
C TYR A 165 -10.43 0.25 30.70
N TYR A 166 -9.74 -0.54 29.87
CA TYR A 166 -9.09 -0.09 28.64
C TYR A 166 -10.16 0.39 27.63
N ARG A 167 -10.49 1.68 27.68
CA ARG A 167 -11.69 2.26 27.06
C ARG A 167 -11.80 2.04 25.54
N PHE A 168 -10.67 1.93 24.83
CA PHE A 168 -10.64 1.77 23.37
C PHE A 168 -9.88 0.51 22.91
N LYS A 169 -9.69 -0.49 23.79
CA LYS A 169 -8.89 -1.68 23.48
C LYS A 169 -9.39 -2.46 22.27
N ASN A 170 -10.71 -2.63 22.18
CA ASN A 170 -11.34 -3.37 21.09
C ASN A 170 -11.18 -2.63 19.76
N LEU A 171 -11.37 -1.32 19.77
CA LEU A 171 -11.16 -0.47 18.61
C LEU A 171 -9.70 -0.46 18.16
N ALA A 172 -8.76 -0.29 19.09
CA ALA A 172 -7.34 -0.29 18.79
C ALA A 172 -6.86 -1.62 18.24
N LYS A 173 -7.31 -2.74 18.83
CA LYS A 173 -7.03 -4.09 18.31
C LYS A 173 -7.57 -4.25 16.88
N PHE A 174 -8.82 -3.84 16.64
CA PHE A 174 -9.42 -3.90 15.31
C PHE A 174 -8.64 -3.06 14.30
N ALA A 175 -8.25 -1.84 14.65
CA ALA A 175 -7.46 -0.98 13.79
C ALA A 175 -6.11 -1.61 13.44
N LEU A 176 -5.39 -2.15 14.44
CA LEU A 176 -4.14 -2.88 14.24
C LEU A 176 -4.34 -4.12 13.34
N ASP A 177 -5.43 -4.86 13.54
CA ASP A 177 -5.77 -6.02 12.71
C ASP A 177 -6.08 -5.63 11.25
N ALA A 178 -6.79 -4.53 11.03
CA ALA A 178 -7.08 -4.01 9.70
C ALA A 178 -5.82 -3.48 8.99
N ILE A 179 -4.93 -2.81 9.72
CA ILE A 179 -3.68 -2.25 9.16
C ILE A 179 -2.67 -3.35 8.81
N SER A 180 -2.69 -4.46 9.56
CA SER A 180 -1.78 -5.59 9.37
C SER A 180 -2.22 -6.61 8.32
N LEU A 181 -3.36 -6.38 7.64
CA LEU A 181 -3.68 -7.12 6.43
C LEU A 181 -2.65 -6.77 5.34
N PRO A 182 -2.07 -7.76 4.64
CA PRO A 182 -1.14 -7.51 3.55
C PRO A 182 -1.91 -6.93 2.38
N HIS A 183 -1.86 -5.61 2.25
CA HIS A 183 -2.65 -4.88 1.26
C HIS A 183 -2.00 -4.82 -0.14
N SER A 184 -0.83 -5.44 -0.33
CA SER A 184 -0.10 -5.42 -1.61
C SER A 184 0.55 -6.76 -1.94
N ASN A 185 0.54 -7.09 -3.24
CA ASN A 185 1.26 -8.24 -3.79
C ASN A 185 2.78 -8.08 -3.73
N ALA A 186 3.29 -6.86 -3.47
CA ALA A 186 4.72 -6.58 -3.37
C ALA A 186 5.38 -7.33 -2.19
N GLU A 187 4.68 -7.50 -1.08
CA GLU A 187 5.13 -8.31 0.06
C GLU A 187 5.26 -9.78 -0.33
N CYS A 188 4.32 -10.30 -1.13
CA CYS A 188 4.42 -11.65 -1.68
C CYS A 188 5.58 -11.77 -2.67
N GLU A 189 5.77 -10.82 -3.58
CA GLU A 189 6.92 -10.78 -4.51
C GLU A 189 8.26 -10.71 -3.77
N ARG A 190 8.32 -9.99 -2.64
CA ARG A 190 9.51 -9.91 -1.78
C ARG A 190 9.81 -11.26 -1.14
N ILE A 191 8.80 -11.94 -0.60
CA ILE A 191 8.95 -13.31 -0.07
C ILE A 191 9.39 -14.27 -1.19
N PHE A 192 8.80 -14.16 -2.39
CA PHE A 192 9.20 -14.99 -3.53
C PHE A 192 10.65 -14.73 -3.98
N SER A 193 11.11 -13.47 -3.94
CA SER A 193 12.50 -13.12 -4.21
C SER A 193 13.45 -13.76 -3.18
N THR A 194 13.11 -13.68 -1.89
CA THR A 194 13.87 -14.37 -0.83
C THR A 194 13.88 -15.88 -1.02
N VAL A 195 12.73 -16.48 -1.38
CA VAL A 195 12.64 -17.91 -1.69
C VAL A 195 13.49 -18.27 -2.91
N ASN A 196 13.54 -17.43 -3.94
CA ASN A 196 14.40 -17.63 -5.11
C ASN A 196 15.89 -17.54 -4.74
N LEU A 197 16.28 -16.66 -3.82
CA LEU A 197 17.66 -16.61 -3.29
C LEU A 197 18.00 -17.87 -2.48
N ILE A 198 17.05 -18.42 -1.73
CA ILE A 198 17.21 -19.69 -0.99
C ILE A 198 17.35 -20.87 -1.97
N LYS A 199 16.61 -20.84 -3.08
CA LYS A 199 16.68 -21.80 -4.19
C LYS A 199 17.92 -21.54 -5.06
N THR A 200 19.11 -21.90 -4.58
CA THR A 200 20.32 -21.83 -5.39
C THR A 200 20.38 -22.96 -6.43
N LYS A 201 20.99 -22.71 -7.60
CA LYS A 201 21.16 -23.71 -8.67
C LYS A 201 21.92 -24.98 -8.23
N THR A 202 22.68 -24.90 -7.15
CA THR A 202 23.46 -26.01 -6.57
C THR A 202 22.68 -26.87 -5.57
N ARG A 203 21.50 -26.42 -5.08
CA ARG A 203 20.69 -27.20 -4.14
C ARG A 203 19.60 -27.99 -4.86
N ASN A 204 19.84 -29.28 -5.07
CA ASN A 204 18.97 -30.14 -5.89
C ASN A 204 17.73 -30.72 -5.18
N LYS A 205 17.51 -30.45 -3.88
CA LYS A 205 16.37 -31.05 -3.15
C LYS A 205 15.96 -30.22 -1.93
N LEU A 206 15.19 -29.16 -2.16
CA LEU A 206 14.57 -28.38 -1.10
C LEU A 206 13.13 -28.85 -0.93
N VAL A 207 12.88 -29.68 0.09
CA VAL A 207 11.51 -30.04 0.49
C VAL A 207 10.84 -28.81 1.13
N THR A 208 9.53 -28.66 0.96
CA THR A 208 8.76 -27.50 1.44
C THR A 208 9.02 -27.14 2.91
N PRO A 209 9.10 -28.11 3.86
CA PRO A 209 9.40 -27.81 5.26
C PRO A 209 10.77 -27.17 5.46
N THR A 210 11.77 -27.58 4.68
CA THR A 210 13.14 -27.03 4.75
C THR A 210 13.18 -25.61 4.21
N VAL A 211 12.48 -25.32 3.10
CA VAL A 211 12.35 -23.96 2.59
C VAL A 211 11.66 -23.05 3.60
N ASN A 212 10.58 -23.55 4.23
CA ASN A 212 9.86 -22.81 5.26
C ASN A 212 10.75 -22.52 6.49
N GLY A 213 11.49 -23.53 6.99
CA GLY A 213 12.42 -23.35 8.09
C GLY A 213 13.55 -22.34 7.79
N LEU A 214 14.10 -22.39 6.57
CA LEU A 214 15.10 -21.42 6.11
C LEU A 214 14.51 -20.00 6.00
N LEU A 215 13.30 -19.87 5.47
CA LEU A 215 12.61 -18.59 5.38
C LEU A 215 12.38 -18.00 6.77
N LEU A 216 11.81 -18.77 7.70
CA LEU A 216 11.57 -18.36 9.09
C LEU A 216 12.87 -18.00 9.82
N ALA A 217 13.94 -18.78 9.63
CA ALA A 217 15.24 -18.47 10.20
C ALA A 217 15.82 -17.16 9.65
N SER A 218 15.75 -16.96 8.32
CA SER A 218 16.22 -15.73 7.66
C SER A 218 15.45 -14.49 8.12
N GLN A 219 14.13 -14.61 8.27
CA GLN A 219 13.28 -13.56 8.82
C GLN A 219 13.69 -13.27 10.25
N ARG A 220 13.75 -14.28 11.13
CA ARG A 220 14.10 -14.10 12.55
C ARG A 220 15.46 -13.43 12.79
N ILE A 221 16.46 -13.72 11.94
CA ILE A 221 17.78 -13.07 12.00
C ILE A 221 17.72 -11.60 11.58
N ASN A 222 16.85 -11.27 10.62
CA ASN A 222 16.71 -9.93 10.06
C ASN A 222 15.89 -9.01 10.99
N LYS A 223 16.30 -8.86 12.26
CA LYS A 223 15.60 -8.19 13.39
C LYS A 223 14.93 -6.83 13.12
N ASN A 224 15.17 -6.18 11.98
CA ASN A 224 14.48 -4.96 11.56
C ASN A 224 13.01 -5.14 11.15
N TRP A 225 12.56 -6.36 10.81
CA TRP A 225 11.17 -6.63 10.42
C TRP A 225 10.18 -6.77 11.60
N LEU A 226 10.69 -6.85 12.84
CA LEU A 226 9.96 -7.33 14.01
C LEU A 226 9.23 -6.26 14.82
N ILE A 227 9.32 -4.99 14.44
CA ILE A 227 8.62 -3.93 15.19
C ILE A 227 7.11 -3.91 14.85
N ILE A 228 6.67 -4.47 13.71
CA ILE A 228 5.27 -4.39 13.28
C ILE A 228 4.46 -5.68 13.56
N TYR A 229 5.08 -6.85 13.76
CA TYR A 229 4.35 -8.14 13.74
C TYR A 229 4.54 -9.06 14.96
N ARG A 230 5.05 -8.55 16.08
CA ARG A 230 5.46 -9.39 17.21
C ARG A 230 4.32 -10.09 17.97
N GLU A 231 3.05 -9.80 17.69
CA GLU A 231 1.92 -10.37 18.47
C GLU A 231 0.82 -11.09 17.68
N ASN A 232 1.00 -11.39 16.39
CA ASN A 232 0.00 -12.15 15.63
C ASN A 232 0.61 -13.36 14.91
N SER A 233 0.91 -14.43 15.67
CA SER A 233 1.36 -15.73 15.16
C SER A 233 0.39 -16.34 14.13
N VAL A 234 -0.90 -16.01 14.22
CA VAL A 234 -1.97 -16.54 13.36
C VAL A 234 -1.86 -16.04 11.90
N LYS A 235 -1.27 -14.85 11.66
CA LYS A 235 -1.18 -14.26 10.30
C LYS A 235 -0.15 -14.95 9.42
N MET A 236 0.93 -15.49 10.01
CA MET A 236 1.94 -16.25 9.26
C MET A 236 1.42 -17.59 8.77
N ASP A 237 0.63 -18.30 9.57
CA ASP A 237 0.09 -19.60 9.19
C ASP A 237 -0.91 -19.50 8.03
N ILE A 238 -1.72 -18.43 8.00
CA ILE A 238 -2.66 -18.16 6.90
C ILE A 238 -1.91 -17.80 5.61
N LEU A 239 -0.88 -16.96 5.67
CA LEU A 239 -0.09 -16.58 4.50
C LEU A 239 0.70 -17.78 3.94
N ILE A 240 1.28 -18.60 4.82
CA ILE A 240 2.00 -19.83 4.45
C ILE A 240 1.03 -20.86 3.86
N GLY A 241 -0.19 -20.96 4.37
CA GLY A 241 -1.25 -21.82 3.83
C GLY A 241 -1.67 -21.41 2.41
N ILE A 242 -1.87 -20.11 2.17
CA ILE A 242 -2.22 -19.58 0.84
C ILE A 242 -1.07 -19.79 -0.15
N ILE A 243 0.17 -19.54 0.27
CA ILE A 243 1.37 -19.74 -0.55
C ILE A 243 1.55 -21.24 -0.90
N SER A 244 1.32 -22.14 0.06
CA SER A 244 1.40 -23.59 -0.14
C SER A 244 0.33 -24.09 -1.10
N ASN A 245 -0.91 -23.64 -0.97
CA ASN A 245 -2.01 -23.97 -1.90
C ASN A 245 -1.76 -23.42 -3.33
N SER A 246 -1.19 -22.22 -3.47
CA SER A 246 -0.85 -21.67 -4.79
C SER A 246 0.26 -22.47 -5.50
N MET A 247 1.21 -23.01 -4.74
CA MET A 247 2.28 -23.86 -5.26
C MET A 247 1.77 -25.25 -5.67
N GLU A 248 0.78 -25.81 -4.99
CA GLU A 248 0.13 -27.07 -5.40
C GLU A 248 -0.73 -26.90 -6.66
N LEU A 249 -1.46 -25.78 -6.78
CA LEU A 249 -2.26 -25.48 -7.97
C LEU A 249 -1.39 -25.29 -9.23
N ASN A 250 -0.19 -24.71 -9.08
CA ASN A 250 0.76 -24.59 -10.20
C ASN A 250 1.43 -25.91 -10.59
N LYS A 251 1.48 -26.92 -9.70
CA LYS A 251 1.92 -28.28 -10.08
C LYS A 251 0.87 -29.06 -10.87
N LYS A 252 -0.43 -28.79 -10.68
CA LYS A 252 -1.51 -29.43 -11.44
C LYS A 252 -1.70 -28.89 -12.87
N LYS A 253 -1.14 -27.72 -13.20
CA LYS A 253 -1.18 -27.13 -14.57
C LYS A 253 -0.03 -27.56 -15.49
N ILE A 254 0.90 -28.40 -15.01
CA ILE A 254 2.08 -28.87 -15.78
C ILE A 254 2.05 -30.40 -15.93
N LYS A 255 0.87 -30.98 -16.10
CA LYS A 255 0.69 -32.35 -16.58
C LYS A 255 -0.37 -32.38 -17.67
#